data_AF-A0A0V8GJR0-F1
#
_entry.id   AF-A0A0V8GJR0-F1
#
_cell.length_a   1.000
_cell.length_b   1.000
_cell.length_c   1.000
_cell.angle_alpha   90.00
_cell.angle_beta   90.00
_cell.angle_gamma   90.00
#
_symmetry.space_group_name_H-M   'P 1'
#
loop_
_entity.id
_entity.type
_entity.pdbx_description
1 polymer ?
#
loop_
_entity_poly.entity_id
_entity_poly.type
_entity_poly.pdbx_seq_one_letter_code
_entity_poly.pdbx_strand_id
1 'polypeptide(L)' 'MLLFAETDLAVGYKERTKTGVYVTIETIDSRTITLVAPANAAEDICDELFATGLEQLFSFKMNPSTLPVA' A
#
# COMPACT_ATOMS: atom_id res chain seq x y z
N MET A 1 -7.25 5.43 12.92
CA MET A 1 -6.61 4.28 12.23
C MET A 1 -6.92 2.95 12.93
N LEU A 2 -7.21 1.90 12.14
CA LEU A 2 -7.44 0.52 12.59
C LEU A 2 -6.59 -0.45 11.76
N LEU A 3 -5.92 -1.41 12.41
CA LEU A 3 -5.25 -2.52 11.70
C LEU A 3 -6.31 -3.39 11.01
N PHE A 4 -6.08 -3.74 9.74
CA PHE A 4 -7.00 -4.61 8.98
C PHE A 4 -6.31 -5.73 8.18
N ALA A 5 -5.01 -5.58 7.89
CA ALA A 5 -4.22 -6.61 7.23
C ALA A 5 -2.86 -6.73 7.92
N GLU A 6 -2.34 -7.95 8.02
CA GLU A 6 -1.01 -8.23 8.54
C GLU A 6 -0.43 -9.41 7.75
N THR A 7 0.82 -9.26 7.32
CA THR A 7 1.58 -10.25 6.58
C THR A 7 2.97 -10.34 7.18
N ASP A 8 3.77 -11.33 6.75
CA ASP A 8 5.17 -11.45 7.16
C ASP A 8 6.06 -10.25 6.73
N LEU A 9 5.59 -9.43 5.78
CA LEU A 9 6.38 -8.35 5.18
C LEU A 9 5.88 -6.95 5.55
N ALA A 10 4.60 -6.81 5.87
CA ALA A 10 3.96 -5.52 6.11
C ALA A 10 2.64 -5.63 6.87
N VAL A 11 2.29 -4.55 7.55
CA VAL A 11 1.02 -4.32 8.22
C VAL A 11 0.22 -3.24 7.47
N GLY A 12 -1.10 -3.42 7.40
CA GLY A 12 -2.04 -2.53 6.74
C GLY A 12 -3.01 -1.91 7.73
N TYR A 13 -3.04 -0.59 7.76
CA TYR A 13 -3.94 0.22 8.56
C TYR A 13 -4.94 0.94 7.67
N LYS A 14 -6.20 0.98 8.09
CA LYS A 14 -7.26 1.73 7.41
C LYS A 14 -7.80 2.85 8.27
N GLU A 15 -8.16 3.94 7.64
CA GLU A 15 -8.89 5.04 8.24
C GLU A 15 -9.92 5.58 7.25
N ARG A 16 -11.20 5.47 7.62
CA ARG A 16 -12.30 6.03 6.84
C ARG A 16 -12.70 7.36 7.46
N THR A 17 -12.69 8.41 6.65
CA THR A 17 -13.12 9.76 7.02
C THR A 17 -14.26 10.21 6.10
N LYS A 18 -14.81 11.41 6.35
CA LYS A 18 -15.78 12.03 5.43
C LYS A 18 -15.18 12.36 4.05
N THR A 19 -13.86 12.44 3.94
CA THR A 19 -13.16 12.88 2.73
C THR A 19 -12.59 11.73 1.91
N GLY A 20 -12.38 10.57 2.51
CA GLY A 20 -11.74 9.44 1.84
C GLY A 20 -11.52 8.24 2.76
N VAL A 21 -11.14 7.13 2.13
CA VAL A 21 -10.59 5.94 2.77
C VAL A 21 -9.08 5.98 2.58
N TYR A 22 -8.35 6.01 3.67
CA TYR A 22 -6.89 6.05 3.71
C TYR A 22 -6.40 4.67 4.11
N VAL A 23 -5.53 4.09 3.30
CA VAL A 23 -4.85 2.82 3.58
C VAL A 23 -3.37 3.12 3.73
N THR A 24 -2.84 2.93 4.93
CA THR A 24 -1.42 3.09 5.23
C THR A 24 -0.80 1.72 5.41
N ILE A 25 0.28 1.46 4.69
CA ILE A 25 1.01 0.20 4.71
C ILE A 25 2.39 0.50 5.29
N GLU A 26 2.78 -0.24 6.31
CA GLU A 26 4.10 -0.16 6.94
C GLU A 26 4.81 -1.50 6.80
N THR A 27 6.01 -1.50 6.22
CA THR A 27 6.81 -2.71 6.06
C THR A 27 7.67 -2.96 7.30
N ILE A 28 8.11 -4.21 7.47
CA ILE A 28 9.05 -4.60 8.54
C ILE A 28 10.37 -3.81 8.51
N ASP A 29 10.74 -3.30 7.34
CA ASP A 29 11.94 -2.49 7.13
C ASP A 29 11.68 -0.97 7.31
N SER A 30 10.54 -0.62 7.93
CA SER A 30 10.12 0.75 8.26
C SER A 30 9.87 1.66 7.03
N ARG A 31 9.53 1.08 5.87
CA ARG A 31 8.98 1.87 4.75
C ARG A 31 7.47 2.01 4.93
N THR A 32 6.96 3.20 4.63
CA THR A 32 5.53 3.49 4.74
C THR A 32 5.01 4.09 3.44
N ILE A 33 3.83 3.65 3.00
CA ILE A 33 3.07 4.29 1.92
C ILE A 33 1.63 4.46 2.36
N THR A 34 1.02 5.59 1.99
CA THR A 34 -0.41 5.84 2.21
C THR A 34 -1.08 6.05 0.86
N LEU A 35 -2.08 5.23 0.58
CA LEU A 35 -2.94 5.34 -0.58
C LEU A 35 -4.33 5.80 -0.17
N VAL A 36 -5.00 6.54 -1.04
CA VAL A 36 -6.28 7.17 -0.75
C VAL A 36 -7.30 6.81 -1.81
N ALA A 37 -8.48 6.38 -1.38
CA ALA A 37 -9.66 6.22 -2.21
C ALA A 37 -10.77 7.19 -1.79
N PRO A 38 -11.73 7.49 -2.69
CA PRO A 38 -12.91 8.28 -2.37
C PRO A 38 -13.72 7.72 -1.19
N ALA A 39 -14.40 8.61 -0.44
CA ALA A 39 -15.17 8.21 0.75
C ALA A 39 -16.35 7.27 0.44
N ASN A 40 -16.86 7.28 -0.80
CA ASN A 40 -17.93 6.44 -1.29
C ASN A 40 -17.45 5.11 -1.90
N ALA A 41 -16.14 4.82 -1.81
CA ALA A 41 -15.61 3.56 -2.31
C ALA A 41 -16.16 2.36 -1.53
N ALA A 42 -16.26 1.23 -2.25
CA ALA A 42 -16.73 -0.05 -1.73
C ALA A 42 -15.86 -0.54 -0.56
N GLU A 43 -16.32 -1.54 0.18
CA GLU A 43 -15.58 -2.01 1.36
C GLU A 43 -14.29 -2.75 0.97
N ASP A 44 -14.30 -3.46 -0.16
CA ASP A 44 -13.16 -4.18 -0.75
C ASP A 44 -12.02 -3.25 -1.23
N ILE A 45 -12.27 -1.94 -1.34
CA ILE A 45 -11.24 -0.97 -1.76
C ILE A 45 -10.01 -1.02 -0.85
N CYS A 46 -10.17 -1.38 0.42
CA CYS A 46 -9.06 -1.45 1.36
C CYS A 46 -8.06 -2.55 0.94
N ASP A 47 -8.56 -3.68 0.46
CA ASP A 47 -7.75 -4.82 0.02
C ASP A 47 -7.03 -4.51 -1.30
N GLU A 48 -7.72 -3.85 -2.23
CA GLU A 48 -7.12 -3.40 -3.50
C GLU A 48 -6.00 -2.37 -3.28
N LEU A 49 -6.24 -1.38 -2.40
CA LEU A 49 -5.21 -0.41 -2.02
C LEU A 49 -4.05 -1.10 -1.30
N PHE A 50 -4.33 -2.08 -0.43
CA PHE A 50 -3.28 -2.83 0.25
C PHE A 50 -2.38 -3.56 -0.75
N ALA A 51 -2.97 -4.33 -1.68
CA ALA A 51 -2.23 -5.04 -2.72
C ALA A 51 -1.42 -4.08 -3.60
N THR A 52 -2.04 -3.01 -4.08
CA THR A 52 -1.38 -1.99 -4.90
C THR A 52 -0.17 -1.37 -4.19
N GLY A 53 -0.30 -1.05 -2.90
CA GLY A 53 0.79 -0.45 -2.16
C GLY A 53 1.92 -1.43 -1.84
N LEU A 54 1.62 -2.72 -1.63
CA LEU A 54 2.65 -3.76 -1.58
C LEU A 54 3.38 -3.86 -2.92
N GLU A 55 2.66 -3.88 -4.04
CA GLU A 55 3.28 -3.90 -5.36
C GLU A 55 4.18 -2.67 -5.56
N GLN A 56 3.77 -1.47 -5.16
CA GLN A 56 4.63 -0.29 -5.27
C GLN A 56 5.87 -0.37 -4.37
N LEU A 57 5.72 -0.84 -3.12
CA LEU A 57 6.84 -0.98 -2.19
C LEU A 57 7.84 -2.05 -2.62
N PHE A 58 7.38 -3.15 -3.22
CA PHE A 58 8.24 -4.30 -3.54
C PHE A 58 8.64 -4.38 -5.03
N SER A 59 7.95 -3.69 -5.94
CA SER A 59 8.35 -3.60 -7.36
C SER A 59 9.68 -2.86 -7.54
N PHE A 60 10.05 -1.95 -6.65
CA PHE A 60 11.39 -1.31 -6.67
C PHE A 60 12.55 -2.29 -6.42
N LYS A 61 12.31 -3.49 -5.89
CA LYS A 61 13.35 -4.53 -5.78
C LYS A 61 13.63 -5.28 -7.10
N MET A 62 12.81 -5.10 -8.14
CA MET A 62 13.00 -5.70 -9.47
C MET A 62 13.36 -4.67 -10.55
N ASN A 63 14.30 -3.77 -10.27
CA ASN A 63 15.10 -3.16 -11.34
C ASN A 63 16.45 -3.89 -11.43
N PRO A 64 16.56 -5.00 -12.19
CA PRO A 64 17.85 -5.28 -12.80
C PRO A 64 18.12 -4.07 -13.69
N SER A 65 19.14 -3.29 -13.34
CA SER A 65 19.63 -2.21 -14.18
C SER A 65 19.95 -2.77 -15.57
N THR A 66 19.03 -2.66 -16.52
CA THR A 66 19.35 -2.77 -17.93
C THR A 66 20.00 -1.45 -18.29
N LEU A 67 21.32 -1.41 -18.07
CA LEU A 67 22.21 -0.40 -18.65
C LEU A 67 21.82 -0.18 -20.12
N PRO A 68 21.73 1.07 -20.60
CA PRO A 68 21.67 1.30 -22.04
C PRO A 68 23.00 0.78 -22.61
N VAL A 69 22.92 -0.27 -23.44
CA VAL A 69 24.05 -0.66 -24.28
C VAL A 69 24.28 0.48 -25.27
N ALA A 70 25.55 0.89 -25.35
CA ALA A 70 26.08 2.00 -26.15
C ALA A 70 25.89 1.80 -27.67
#